data_AF-A0A956G175-F1
#
_entry.id   AF-A0A956G175-F1
#
_cell.length_a   1.000
_cell.length_b   1.000
_cell.length_c   1.000
_cell.angle_alpha   90.00
_cell.angle_beta   90.00
_cell.angle_gamma   90.00
#
_symmetry.space_group_name_H-M   'P 1'
#
loop_
_entity.id
_entity.type
_entity.pdbx_description
1 polymer ?
#
loop_
_entity_poly.entity_id
_entity_poly.type
_entity_poly.pdbx_seq_one_letter_code
_entity_poly.pdbx_strand_id
1 'polypeptide(L)' 'NTPIGVGVTAASLLAERTEELMQRYRDGALTRSDLSRYLAKARESSQMLLGNLSRAADLIASFKQVAVDQSSEKRRTFA' A
#
# COMPACT_ATOMS: atom_id res chain seq x y z
N ASN A 1 -13.29 -4.47 -2.93
CA ASN A 1 -11.87 -4.08 -3.06
C ASN A 1 -11.37 -3.49 -1.75
N THR A 2 -10.79 -4.33 -0.90
CA THR A 2 -10.21 -3.89 0.38
C THR A 2 -9.00 -2.97 0.14
N PRO A 3 -8.71 -2.02 1.04
CA PRO A 3 -7.54 -1.16 0.93
C PRO A 3 -6.24 -1.97 0.77
N ILE A 4 -6.15 -3.12 1.45
CA ILE A 4 -5.03 -4.07 1.33
C ILE A 4 -4.88 -4.61 -0.10
N GLY A 5 -5.97 -5.03 -0.75
CA GLY A 5 -5.91 -5.63 -2.09
C GLY A 5 -5.39 -4.67 -3.15
N VAL A 6 -5.84 -3.41 -3.11
CA VAL A 6 -5.33 -2.36 -4.01
C VAL A 6 -3.87 -2.04 -3.70
N GLY A 7 -3.47 -2.05 -2.43
CA GLY A 7 -2.08 -1.91 -2.03
C GLY A 7 -1.20 -3.02 -2.62
N VAL A 8 -1.60 -4.28 -2.50
CA VAL A 8 -0.83 -5.41 -3.05
C VAL A 8 -0.66 -5.29 -4.56
N THR A 9 -1.71 -4.95 -5.31
CA THR A 9 -1.60 -4.74 -6.76
C THR A 9 -0.61 -3.63 -7.12
N ALA A 10 -0.66 -2.49 -6.42
CA ALA A 10 0.26 -1.38 -6.65
C ALA A 10 1.71 -1.76 -6.31
N ALA A 11 1.93 -2.54 -5.25
CA ALA A 11 3.25 -3.06 -4.88
C ALA A 11 3.80 -4.02 -5.94
N SER A 12 2.99 -4.98 -6.40
CA SER A 12 3.41 -5.95 -7.42
C SER A 12 3.78 -5.26 -8.72
N LEU A 13 2.98 -4.29 -9.18
CA LEU A 13 3.30 -3.51 -10.36
C LEU A 13 4.59 -2.70 -10.20
N LEU A 14 4.81 -2.10 -9.03
CA LEU A 14 6.04 -1.37 -8.74
C LEU A 14 7.26 -2.29 -8.77
N ALA A 15 7.16 -3.49 -8.18
CA ALA A 15 8.23 -4.47 -8.18
C ALA A 15 8.60 -4.93 -9.59
N GLU A 16 7.59 -5.28 -10.41
CA GLU A 16 7.78 -5.66 -11.82
C GLU A 16 8.53 -4.58 -12.61
N ARG A 17 8.06 -3.33 -12.53
CA ARG A 17 8.66 -2.20 -13.25
C ARG A 17 10.07 -1.88 -12.76
N THR A 18 10.35 -2.13 -11.49
CA THR A 18 11.69 -1.95 -10.91
C THR A 18 12.66 -2.97 -11.49
N GLU A 19 12.25 -4.25 -11.56
CA GLU A 19 13.09 -5.31 -12.13
C GLU A 19 13.37 -5.07 -13.62
N GLU A 20 12.36 -4.64 -14.39
CA GLU A 20 12.53 -4.27 -15.80
C GLU A 20 13.55 -3.14 -15.99
N LEU A 21 13.47 -2.09 -15.16
CA LEU A 21 14.43 -0.99 -15.20
C LEU A 21 15.84 -1.46 -14.86
N MET A 22 15.97 -2.28 -13.81
CA MET A 22 17.25 -2.83 -13.37
C MET A 22 17.87 -3.73 -14.45
N GLN A 23 17.07 -4.52 -15.15
CA GLN A 23 17.55 -5.33 -16.27
C GLN A 23 18.09 -4.44 -17.39
N ARG A 24 17.32 -3.44 -17.81
CA ARG A 24 17.75 -2.52 -18.87
C ARG A 24 18.97 -1.68 -18.50
N TYR A 25 19.12 -1.34 -17.23
CA TYR A 25 20.33 -0.71 -16.71
C TYR A 25 21.54 -1.63 -16.82
N ARG A 26 21.41 -2.89 -16.36
CA ARG A 26 22.48 -3.91 -16.45
C ARG A 26 22.90 -4.18 -17.90
N ASP A 27 21.94 -4.18 -18.82
CA ASP A 27 22.17 -4.42 -20.25
C ASP A 27 22.75 -3.19 -20.98
N GLY A 28 22.95 -2.06 -20.30
CA GLY A 28 23.38 -0.81 -20.93
C GLY A 28 22.35 -0.19 -21.88
N ALA A 29 21.11 -0.68 -21.86
CA ALA A 29 20.01 -0.29 -22.75
C ALA A 29 19.03 0.72 -22.12
N LEU A 30 19.39 1.28 -20.96
CA LEU A 30 18.56 2.25 -20.25
C LEU A 30 18.66 3.63 -20.90
N THR A 31 17.53 4.17 -21.37
CA THR A 31 17.47 5.55 -21.86
C THR A 31 16.94 6.50 -20.79
N ARG A 32 17.19 7.79 -20.96
CA ARG A 32 16.63 8.85 -20.11
C ARG A 32 15.09 8.85 -20.09
N SER A 33 14.47 8.49 -21.22
CA SER A 33 13.01 8.44 -21.33
C SER A 33 12.41 7.28 -20.52
N ASP A 34 13.13 6.15 -20.43
CA ASP A 34 12.73 4.99 -19.64
C ASP A 34 12.83 5.28 -18.16
N LEU A 35 13.94 5.88 -17.74
CA LEU A 35 14.13 6.32 -16.36
C LEU A 35 13.04 7.32 -15.95
N SER A 36 12.75 8.32 -16.79
CA SER A 36 11.71 9.32 -16.50
C SER A 36 10.32 8.68 -16.36
N ARG A 37 10.00 7.72 -17.23
CA ARG A 37 8.72 6.98 -17.18
C ARG A 37 8.61 6.12 -15.94
N TYR A 38 9.68 5.41 -15.59
CA TYR A 38 9.75 4.62 -14.37
C TYR A 38 9.57 5.50 -13.14
N LEU A 39 10.30 6.62 -13.03
CA LEU A 39 10.21 7.51 -11.88
C LEU A 39 8.78 8.05 -11.69
N ALA A 40 8.10 8.41 -12.78
CA ALA A 40 6.70 8.83 -12.73
C ALA A 40 5.78 7.72 -12.19
N LYS A 41 5.95 6.48 -12.70
CA LYS A 41 5.16 5.32 -12.25
C LYS A 41 5.48 4.91 -10.82
N ALA A 42 6.74 4.95 -10.41
CA ALA A 42 7.17 4.65 -9.05
C ALA A 42 6.55 5.61 -8.04
N ARG A 43 6.50 6.91 -8.38
CA ARG A 43 5.84 7.93 -7.56
C ARG A 43 4.34 7.65 -7.41
N GLU A 44 3.66 7.39 -8.53
CA GLU A 44 2.22 7.10 -8.57
C GLU A 44 1.86 5.87 -7.72
N SER A 45 2.58 4.75 -7.93
CA SER A 45 2.38 3.51 -7.16
C SER A 45 2.66 3.72 -5.67
N SER A 46 3.71 4.46 -5.31
CA SER A 46 4.05 4.75 -3.92
C SER A 46 2.96 5.57 -3.21
N GLN A 47 2.38 6.55 -3.89
CA GLN A 47 1.27 7.35 -3.35
C GLN A 47 0.02 6.49 -3.14
N MET A 48 -0.31 5.61 -4.09
CA MET A 48 -1.42 4.66 -3.93
C MET A 48 -1.18 3.69 -2.76
N LEU A 49 0.04 3.17 -2.62
CA LEU A 49 0.42 2.30 -1.51
C LEU A 49 0.22 2.98 -0.17
N LEU A 50 0.81 4.15 0.03
CA LEU A 50 0.68 4.94 1.25
C LEU A 50 -0.78 5.22 1.60
N GLY A 51 -1.59 5.67 0.64
CA GLY A 51 -3.00 5.96 0.87
C GLY A 51 -3.85 4.73 1.19
N ASN A 52 -3.52 3.56 0.62
CA ASN A 52 -4.19 2.30 0.94
C ASN A 52 -3.77 1.75 2.31
N LEU A 53 -2.49 1.81 2.64
CA LEU A 53 -1.96 1.36 3.93
C LEU A 53 -2.46 2.24 5.08
N SER A 54 -2.54 3.56 4.89
CA SER A 54 -3.15 4.47 5.88
C SER A 54 -4.60 4.07 6.17
N ARG A 55 -5.43 3.87 5.14
CA ARG A 55 -6.82 3.45 5.32
C ARG A 55 -6.94 2.07 5.97
N ALA A 56 -6.03 1.15 5.66
CA ALA A 56 -5.98 -0.15 6.33
C ALA A 56 -5.65 -0.01 7.82
N ALA A 57 -4.70 0.86 8.17
CA ALA A 57 -4.34 1.14 9.56
C ALA A 57 -5.52 1.77 10.32
N ASP A 58 -6.21 2.74 9.72
CA ASP A 58 -7.40 3.39 10.30
C ASP A 58 -8.52 2.39 10.56
N LEU A 59 -8.75 1.45 9.64
CA LEU A 59 -9.73 0.39 9.79
C LEU A 59 -9.38 -0.55 10.96
N ILE A 60 -8.10 -0.94 11.08
CA ILE A 60 -7.62 -1.78 12.19
C ILE A 60 -7.75 -1.03 13.53
N ALA A 61 -7.42 0.26 13.57
CA ALA A 61 -7.58 1.09 14.76
C ALA A 61 -9.05 1.20 15.18
N SER A 62 -9.93 1.49 14.22
CA SER A 62 -11.39 1.58 14.43
C SER A 62 -11.95 0.24 14.93
N PHE A 63 -11.52 -0.88 14.35
CA PHE A 63 -11.93 -2.21 14.78
C PHE A 63 -11.52 -2.51 16.22
N LYS A 64 -10.28 -2.15 16.61
CA LYS A 64 -9.82 -2.30 18.00
C LYS A 64 -10.63 -1.44 18.97
N GLN A 65 -10.97 -0.21 18.59
CA GLN A 65 -11.76 0.69 19.44
C GLN A 65 -13.17 0.15 19.67
N VAL A 66 -13.86 -0.28 18.61
CA VAL A 66 -15.19 -0.91 18.71
C VAL A 66 -15.16 -2.18 19.56
N ALA A 67 -14.11 -3.00 19.43
CA ALA A 67 -13.95 -4.21 20.24
C ALA A 67 -13.75 -3.91 21.74
N VAL A 68 -13.02 -2.84 22.07
CA VAL A 68 -12.85 -2.37 23.44
C VAL A 68 -14.19 -1.86 23.99
N ASP A 69 -14.93 -1.05 23.24
CA ASP A 69 -16.22 -0.51 23.66
C ASP A 69 -17.25 -1.63 23.94
N GLN A 70 -17.36 -2.62 23.05
CA GLN A 70 -18.20 -3.82 23.25
C GLN A 70 -17.85 -4.62 24.52
N SER A 71 -16.57 -4.67 24.88
CA SER A 71 -16.12 -5.35 26.11
C SER A 71 -16.42 -4.56 27.39
N SER A 72 -16.59 -3.24 27.27
CA SER A 72 -16.90 -2.33 28.37
C SER A 72 -18.40 -2.26 28.65
N GLU A 73 -19.24 -2.24 27.60
CA GLU A 73 -20.71 -2.32 27.73
C GLU A 73 -21.13 -3.63 28.40
N LYS A 74 -20.58 -4.78 27.97
CA LYS A 74 -20.86 -6.08 28.60
C LYS A 74 -20.49 -6.14 30.08
N ARG A 75 -19.51 -5.36 30.56
CA ARG A 75 -19.12 -5.34 31.97
C ARG A 75 -20.04 -4.47 32.83
N ARG A 76 -20.76 -3.53 32.21
CA ARG A 76 -21.61 -2.54 32.89
C ARG A 76 -23.03 -3.04 33.11
N THR A 77 -23.50 -4.00 32.31
CA THR A 77 -24.83 -4.61 32.46
C THR A 77 -24.93 -5.62 33.60
N PHE A 78 -23.83 -5.91 34.31
CA PHE A 78 -23.80 -6.85 35.45
C PHE A 78 -23.57 -6.19 36.82
N ALA A 79 -23.66 -4.85 36.91
CA ALA A 79 -23.53 -4.10 38.16
C ALA A 79 -24.86 -3.45 38.57
#